data_AF-A0A382ERE6-F1
#
_entry.id   AF-A0A382ERE6-F1
#
_cell.length_a   1.000
_cell.length_b   1.000
_cell.length_c   1.000
_cell.angle_alpha   90.00
_cell.angle_beta   90.00
_cell.angle_gamma   90.00
#
_symmetry.space_group_name_H-M   'P 1'
#
loop_
_entity.id
_entity.type
_entity.pdbx_description
1 polymer ?
#
loop_
_entity_poly.entity_id
_entity_poly.type
_entity_poly.pdbx_seq_one_letter_code
_entity_poly.pdbx_strand_id
1 'polypeptide(L)'
;MLFIAAIIGMAMLTWFFAGVEKRKYNPNTDPVSLVHAENIEVPLQRNRYGHYLVNGQINDSPVAFLLDTGATDVVVPEDTAKRLN
;
A
#
# COMPACT_ATOMS: atom_id res chain seq x y z
N MET A 1 19.33 16.48 -30.32
CA MET A 1 17.88 16.62 -30.08
C MET A 1 17.20 15.26 -29.87
N LEU A 2 17.38 14.28 -30.77
CA LEU A 2 16.78 12.93 -30.62
C LEU A 2 17.16 12.21 -29.32
N PHE A 3 18.45 12.17 -28.95
CA PHE A 3 18.90 11.51 -27.72
C PHE A 3 18.31 12.12 -26.44
N ILE A 4 18.22 13.45 -26.39
CA ILE A 4 17.62 14.16 -25.24
C ILE A 4 16.12 13.82 -25.16
N ALA A 5 15.41 13.84 -26.30
CA ALA A 5 14.01 13.45 -26.36
C ALA A 5 13.79 11.99 -25.92
N ALA A 6 14.67 11.06 -26.32
CA ALA A 6 14.61 9.67 -25.91
C ALA A 6 14.84 9.50 -24.39
N ILE A 7 15.80 10.21 -23.81
CA ILE A 7 16.07 10.18 -22.36
C ILE A 7 14.86 10.69 -21.58
N ILE A 8 14.29 11.84 -22.00
CA ILE A 8 13.09 12.41 -21.36
C ILE A 8 11.91 11.44 -21.51
N GLY A 9 11.72 10.86 -22.69
CA GLY A 9 10.67 9.87 -22.94
C GLY A 9 10.80 8.65 -22.03
N MET A 10 12.00 8.09 -21.87
CA MET A 10 12.26 6.98 -20.96
C MET A 10 11.98 7.37 -19.50
N ALA A 11 12.43 8.54 -19.05
CA ALA A 11 12.18 9.03 -17.70
C ALA A 11 10.67 9.17 -17.41
N MET A 12 9.91 9.71 -18.37
CA MET A 12 8.45 9.84 -18.26
C MET A 12 7.75 8.48 -18.19
N LEU A 13 8.15 7.53 -19.05
CA LEU A 13 7.60 6.18 -19.03
C LEU A 13 7.90 5.47 -17.71
N THR A 14 9.13 5.55 -17.22
CA THR A 14 9.51 4.97 -15.92
C THR A 14 8.68 5.56 -14.79
N TRP A 15 8.51 6.88 -14.76
CA TRP A 15 7.67 7.54 -13.75
C TRP A 15 6.20 7.10 -13.83
N PHE A 16 5.64 7.05 -15.04
CA PHE A 16 4.27 6.60 -15.28
C PHE A 16 4.05 5.16 -14.79
N PHE A 17 4.91 4.23 -15.23
CA PHE A 17 4.80 2.82 -14.86
C PHE A 17 5.09 2.58 -13.38
N ALA A 18 5.97 3.36 -12.75
CA ALA A 18 6.16 3.30 -11.29
C ALA A 18 4.87 3.65 -10.53
N GLY A 19 4.11 4.64 -11.00
CA GLY A 19 2.81 4.98 -10.42
C GLY A 19 1.77 3.86 -10.60
N VAL A 20 1.74 3.23 -11.78
CA VAL A 20 0.87 2.06 -12.05
C VAL A 20 1.23 0.89 -11.16
N GLU A 21 2.52 0.58 -11.02
CA GLU A 21 3.00 -0.52 -10.18
C GLU A 21 2.65 -0.31 -8.71
N LYS A 22 2.82 0.90 -8.18
CA LYS A 22 2.43 1.23 -6.79
C LYS A 22 0.96 0.95 -6.51
N ARG A 23 0.05 1.34 -7.41
CA ARG A 23 -1.40 1.06 -7.29
C ARG A 23 -1.73 -0.42 -7.40
N LYS A 24 -0.99 -1.18 -8.20
CA LYS A 24 -1.16 -2.64 -8.31
C LYS A 24 -0.60 -3.39 -7.10
N TYR A 25 0.42 -2.84 -6.44
CA TYR A 25 1.02 -3.41 -5.25
C TYR A 25 0.09 -3.28 -4.03
N ASN A 26 -0.44 -2.07 -3.78
CA ASN A 26 -1.48 -1.85 -2.79
C ASN A 26 -2.69 -1.17 -3.44
N PRO A 27 -3.77 -1.91 -3.76
CA PRO A 27 -5.00 -1.31 -4.27
C PRO A 27 -5.86 -0.64 -3.18
N ASN A 28 -5.58 -0.88 -1.89
CA ASN A 28 -6.36 -0.37 -0.76
C ASN A 28 -5.61 0.77 -0.05
N THR A 29 -5.16 1.77 -0.82
CA THR A 29 -4.40 2.91 -0.28
C THR A 29 -5.26 3.90 0.51
N ASP A 30 -6.57 3.89 0.29
CA ASP A 30 -7.56 4.73 0.96
C ASP A 30 -8.76 3.83 1.32
N PRO A 31 -8.66 3.03 2.40
CA PRO A 31 -9.70 2.09 2.76
C PRO A 31 -10.95 2.82 3.24
N VAL A 32 -12.12 2.41 2.73
CA VAL A 32 -13.40 2.88 3.22
C VAL A 32 -13.92 1.95 4.32
N SER A 33 -14.57 2.51 5.33
CA SER A 33 -15.28 1.74 6.35
C SER A 33 -16.77 1.82 6.10
N LEU A 34 -17.43 0.66 6.03
CA LEU A 34 -18.88 0.52 5.99
C LEU A 34 -19.35 0.25 7.43
N VAL A 35 -20.06 1.22 8.01
CA VAL A 35 -20.55 1.12 9.38
C VAL A 35 -21.96 0.55 9.35
N HIS A 36 -22.14 -0.62 9.94
CA HIS A 36 -23.43 -1.28 10.13
C HIS A 36 -23.86 -1.15 11.60
N ALA A 37 -25.04 -1.65 11.95
CA ALA A 37 -25.58 -1.54 13.31
C ALA A 37 -24.74 -2.26 14.38
N GLU A 38 -24.12 -3.39 14.03
CA GLU A 38 -23.40 -4.26 14.98
C GLU A 38 -21.91 -4.39 14.69
N ASN A 39 -21.46 -4.00 13.49
CA ASN A 39 -20.08 -4.19 13.05
C ASN A 39 -19.62 -3.10 12.07
N ILE A 40 -18.30 -3.01 11.92
CA ILE A 40 -17.65 -2.18 10.91
C ILE A 40 -16.98 -3.13 9.92
N GLU A 41 -17.27 -2.95 8.64
CA GLU A 41 -16.69 -3.70 7.54
C GLU A 41 -15.70 -2.83 6.76
N VAL A 42 -14.53 -3.38 6.46
CA VAL A 42 -13.52 -2.73 5.62
C VAL A 42 -13.27 -3.62 4.40
N PRO A 43 -13.90 -3.34 3.24
CA PRO A 43 -13.71 -4.13 2.05
C PRO A 43 -12.29 -3.94 1.50
N LEU A 44 -11.56 -5.03 1.31
CA LEU A 44 -10.21 -5.03 0.75
C LEU A 44 -10.15 -5.77 -0.59
N GLN A 45 -9.52 -5.13 -1.58
CA GLN A 45 -9.18 -5.74 -2.85
C GLN A 45 -7.86 -6.51 -2.75
N ARG A 46 -7.84 -7.74 -3.26
CA ARG A 46 -6.62 -8.54 -3.40
C ARG A 46 -5.70 -7.92 -4.45
N ASN A 47 -4.42 -7.78 -4.14
CA ASN A 47 -3.42 -7.29 -5.08
C ASN A 47 -3.00 -8.39 -6.09
N ARG A 48 -2.17 -8.04 -7.09
CA ARG A 48 -1.72 -9.00 -8.12
C ARG A 48 -0.87 -10.15 -7.58
N TYR A 49 -0.23 -9.95 -6.43
CA TYR A 49 0.63 -10.93 -5.77
C TYR A 49 -0.18 -11.89 -4.88
N GLY A 50 -1.48 -11.62 -4.74
CA GLY A 50 -2.39 -12.46 -4.02
C GLY A 50 -2.56 -12.11 -2.55
N HIS A 51 -2.03 -10.98 -2.12
CA HIS A 51 -2.08 -10.46 -0.76
C HIS A 51 -3.12 -9.34 -0.63
N TYR A 52 -3.54 -9.09 0.61
CA TYR A 52 -4.36 -7.92 0.96
C TYR A 52 -3.49 -6.98 1.76
N LEU A 53 -3.04 -5.90 1.11
CA LEU A 53 -2.38 -4.79 1.79
C LEU A 53 -3.39 -3.67 2.03
N VAL A 54 -3.22 -2.91 3.10
CA VAL A 54 -4.08 -1.77 3.41
C VAL A 54 -3.26 -0.68 4.10
N ASN A 55 -3.47 0.57 3.70
CA ASN A 55 -2.86 1.70 4.43
C ASN A 55 -3.64 1.97 5.71
N GLY A 56 -2.94 2.33 6.77
CA GLY A 56 -3.54 2.80 8.01
C GLY A 56 -2.52 3.53 8.86
N GLN A 57 -2.78 3.59 10.17
CA GLN A 57 -1.89 4.28 11.10
C GLN A 57 -1.70 3.45 12.37
N ILE A 58 -0.51 3.54 12.95
CA ILE A 58 -0.21 3.13 14.33
C ILE A 58 0.33 4.38 15.01
N ASN A 59 -0.23 4.79 16.15
CA ASN A 59 0.19 6.01 16.87
C ASN A 59 0.29 7.23 15.94
N ASP A 60 -0.76 7.51 15.16
CA ASP A 60 -0.84 8.60 14.15
C ASP A 60 0.22 8.55 13.03
N SER A 61 1.06 7.51 12.99
CA SER A 61 2.10 7.35 12.00
C SER A 61 1.63 6.43 10.87
N PRO A 62 1.77 6.84 9.60
CA PRO A 62 1.30 6.05 8.46
C PRO A 62 2.10 4.76 8.30
N VAL A 63 1.38 3.65 8.13
CA VAL A 63 1.93 2.32 7.85
C VAL A 63 1.10 1.60 6.80
N ALA A 64 1.70 0.62 6.13
CA ALA A 64 0.99 -0.34 5.29
C ALA A 64 0.94 -1.68 6.01
N PHE A 65 -0.28 -2.17 6.25
CA PHE A 65 -0.52 -3.48 6.84
C PHE A 65 -0.61 -4.54 5.76
N LEU A 66 -0.17 -5.75 6.09
CA LEU A 66 -0.44 -6.97 5.36
C LEU A 66 -1.41 -7.81 6.19
N LEU A 67 -2.55 -8.21 5.63
CA LEU A 67 -3.48 -9.11 6.30
C LEU A 67 -2.91 -10.54 6.28
N ASP A 68 -2.61 -11.07 7.45
CA ASP A 68 -2.18 -12.45 7.67
C ASP A 68 -3.09 -13.12 8.70
N THR A 69 -4.04 -13.93 8.23
CA THR A 69 -4.98 -14.65 9.11
C THR A 69 -4.34 -15.82 9.85
N GLY A 70 -3.10 -16.19 9.51
CA GLY A 70 -2.34 -17.22 10.21
C GLY A 70 -1.53 -16.68 11.39
N ALA A 71 -1.37 -15.37 11.50
CA ALA A 71 -0.65 -14.73 12.59
C ALA A 71 -1.53 -14.63 13.84
N THR A 72 -0.95 -14.94 15.01
CA THR A 72 -1.60 -14.71 16.31
C THR A 72 -1.34 -13.29 16.81
N ASP A 73 -0.11 -12.81 16.64
CA ASP A 73 0.33 -11.48 17.06
C ASP A 73 0.57 -10.57 15.86
N VAL A 74 0.53 -9.25 16.10
CA VAL A 74 0.95 -8.25 15.11
C VAL A 74 2.47 -8.20 15.08
N VAL A 75 3.06 -8.56 13.93
CA VAL A 75 4.51 -8.50 13.72
C VAL A 75 4.88 -7.16 13.11
N VAL A 76 5.71 -6.39 13.81
CA VAL A 76 6.20 -5.08 13.36
C VAL A 76 7.70 -5.17 13.05
N PRO A 77 8.16 -4.84 11.83
CA PRO A 77 9.59 -4.78 11.51
C PRO A 77 10.34 -3.79 12.40
N GLU A 78 11.58 -4.09 12.76
CA GLU A 78 12.40 -3.28 13.69
C GLU A 78 12.48 -1.81 13.28
N ASP A 79 12.77 -1.53 12.00
CA ASP A 79 12.85 -0.17 11.48
C ASP A 79 11.52 0.59 11.57
N THR A 80 10.40 -0.14 11.46
CA THR A 80 9.07 0.45 11.64
C THR A 80 8.81 0.71 13.12
N ALA A 81 9.08 -0.25 14.01
CA ALA A 81 8.92 -0.08 15.45
C ALA A 81 9.71 1.13 15.98
N LYS A 82 10.97 1.29 15.56
CA LYS A 82 11.81 2.45 15.93
C LYS A 82 11.24 3.80 15.46
N ARG A 83 10.49 3.81 14.35
CA ARG A 83 9.82 5.01 13.83
C ARG A 83 8.54 5.35 14.60
N LEU A 84 7.90 4.34 15.20
CA LEU A 84 6.62 4.45 15.91
C LEU A 84 6.75 4.82 17.40
N ASN A 85 7.99 5.05 17.88
CA ASN A 85 8.36 5.35 19.27
C ASN A 85 7.59 6.52 19.88
#